data_AF-A0A6A0GZY9-F1
#
_entry.id   AF-A0A6A0GZY9-F1
#
_cell.length_a   1.000
_cell.length_b   1.000
_cell.length_c   1.000
_cell.angle_alpha   90.00
_cell.angle_beta   90.00
_cell.angle_gamma   90.00
#
_symmetry.space_group_name_H-M   'P 1'
#
loop_
_entity.id
_entity.type
_entity.pdbx_description
1 polymer ?
#
loop_
_entity_poly.entity_id
_entity_poly.type
_entity_poly.pdbx_seq_one_letter_code
_entity_poly.pdbx_strand_id
1 'polypeptide(L)'
;MAAEQKVVATVLSKGASSVLIFFVTLTLILFLVLRVFTIDRVIQMNMEIAILAGHLVLIFPSTPGENEIGCKIVSIALHLFFLACFMFMMLEAVHMYTLVAYVVKKDGLFDRKVNLAIGWGVAVFIVGVSVGFEWAHYGAAYQ
;
A
#
# COMPACT_ATOMS: atom_id res chain seq x y z
N MET A 1 -10.00 -19.24 25.06
CA MET A 1 -10.82 -18.66 23.97
C MET A 1 -10.11 -17.53 23.22
N ALA A 2 -9.64 -16.47 23.89
CA ALA A 2 -8.93 -15.36 23.21
C ALA A 2 -7.58 -15.75 22.55
N ALA A 3 -6.84 -16.71 23.12
CA ALA A 3 -5.58 -17.18 22.55
C ALA A 3 -5.78 -17.92 21.21
N GLU A 4 -6.82 -18.78 21.13
CA GLU A 4 -7.11 -19.52 19.91
C GLU A 4 -7.56 -18.61 18.76
N GLN A 5 -8.36 -17.57 19.04
CA GLN A 5 -8.71 -16.57 18.03
C GLN A 5 -7.49 -15.82 17.49
N LYS A 6 -6.53 -15.44 18.35
CA LYS A 6 -5.28 -14.77 17.92
C LYS A 6 -4.44 -15.68 17.02
N VAL A 7 -4.36 -16.97 17.36
CA VAL A 7 -3.62 -17.96 16.56
C VAL A 7 -4.28 -18.12 15.19
N VAL A 8 -5.60 -18.31 15.13
CA VAL A 8 -6.35 -18.45 13.86
C VAL A 8 -6.19 -17.21 12.98
N ALA A 9 -6.34 -16.00 13.55
CA ALA A 9 -6.17 -14.76 12.81
C ALA A 9 -4.73 -14.59 12.26
N THR A 10 -3.72 -14.96 13.05
CA THR A 10 -2.32 -14.88 12.63
C THR A 10 -2.02 -15.85 11.50
N VAL A 11 -2.50 -17.10 11.59
CA VAL A 11 -2.31 -18.11 10.54
C VAL A 11 -3.00 -17.68 9.25
N LEU A 12 -4.25 -17.20 9.34
CA LEU A 12 -5.00 -16.72 8.19
C LEU A 12 -4.31 -15.52 7.53
N SER A 13 -3.92 -14.51 8.31
CA SER A 13 -3.27 -13.30 7.79
C SER A 13 -1.92 -13.61 7.14
N LYS A 14 -1.10 -14.47 7.75
CA LYS A 14 0.18 -14.90 7.16
C LYS A 14 -0.02 -15.69 5.88
N GLY A 15 -0.96 -16.64 5.85
CA GLY A 15 -1.27 -17.43 4.67
C GLY A 15 -1.81 -16.57 3.52
N ALA A 16 -2.76 -15.67 3.79
CA ALA A 16 -3.28 -14.74 2.80
C ALA A 16 -2.18 -13.81 2.26
N SER A 17 -1.35 -13.25 3.16
CA SER A 17 -0.25 -12.36 2.77
C SER A 17 0.80 -13.09 1.92
N SER A 18 1.16 -14.33 2.24
CA SER A 18 2.13 -15.09 1.44
C SER A 18 1.63 -15.34 0.02
N VAL A 19 0.34 -15.67 -0.12
CA VAL A 19 -0.28 -15.87 -1.43
C VAL A 19 -0.29 -14.56 -2.23
N LEU A 20 -0.70 -13.46 -1.60
CA LEU A 20 -0.72 -12.14 -2.24
C LEU A 20 0.68 -11.69 -2.70
N ILE A 21 1.68 -11.83 -1.85
CA ILE A 21 3.08 -11.51 -2.19
C ILE A 21 3.53 -12.32 -3.40
N PHE A 22 3.22 -13.62 -3.45
CA PHE A 22 3.59 -14.48 -4.57
C PHE A 22 2.98 -13.97 -5.89
N PHE A 23 1.67 -13.74 -5.92
CA PHE A 23 0.98 -13.29 -7.12
C PHE A 23 1.42 -11.89 -7.56
N VAL A 24 1.52 -10.94 -6.62
CA VAL A 24 1.97 -9.57 -6.92
C VAL A 24 3.40 -9.56 -7.46
N THR A 25 4.30 -10.34 -6.85
CA THR A 25 5.69 -10.46 -7.33
C THR A 25 5.73 -11.04 -8.74
N LEU A 26 4.91 -12.06 -9.02
CA LEU A 26 4.81 -12.64 -10.35
C LEU A 26 4.32 -11.62 -11.39
N THR A 27 3.30 -10.82 -11.06
CA THR A 27 2.81 -9.75 -11.94
C THR A 27 3.89 -8.70 -12.22
N LEU A 28 4.64 -8.26 -11.19
CA LEU A 28 5.76 -7.33 -11.36
C LEU A 28 6.84 -7.91 -12.27
N ILE A 29 7.20 -9.18 -12.10
CA ILE A 29 8.16 -9.87 -12.97
C ILE A 29 7.65 -9.89 -14.42
N LEU A 30 6.37 -10.20 -14.65
CA LEU A 30 5.79 -10.20 -15.99
C LEU A 30 5.84 -8.81 -16.63
N PHE A 31 5.54 -7.74 -15.90
CA PHE A 31 5.65 -6.37 -16.42
C PHE A 31 7.08 -5.99 -16.79
N LEU A 32 8.06 -6.42 -16.00
CA LEU A 32 9.48 -6.20 -16.29
C LEU A 32 9.93 -6.97 -17.53
N VAL A 33 9.57 -8.26 -17.63
CA VAL A 33 9.95 -9.14 -18.76
C VAL A 33 9.30 -8.67 -20.07
N LEU A 34 8.02 -8.31 -20.02
CA LEU A 34 7.28 -7.82 -21.20
C LEU A 34 7.62 -6.36 -21.54
N ARG A 35 8.37 -5.66 -20.67
CA ARG A 35 8.84 -4.28 -20.83
C ARG A 35 7.72 -3.28 -21.16
N VAL A 36 6.53 -3.48 -20.61
CA VAL A 36 5.35 -2.65 -20.87
C VAL A 36 5.27 -1.51 -19.86
N PHE A 37 5.92 -0.38 -20.17
CA PHE A 37 5.96 0.81 -19.30
C PHE A 37 5.04 1.95 -19.78
N THR A 38 3.77 1.66 -20.06
CA THR A 38 2.77 2.71 -20.33
C THR A 38 2.40 3.46 -19.04
N ILE A 39 1.80 4.66 -19.16
CA ILE A 39 1.47 5.51 -18.00
C ILE A 39 0.56 4.76 -17.01
N ASP A 40 -0.48 4.14 -17.54
CA ASP A 40 -1.44 3.24 -16.87
C ASP A 40 -0.72 2.09 -16.16
N ARG A 41 0.20 1.40 -16.84
CA ARG A 41 0.98 0.31 -16.24
C ARG A 41 1.93 0.77 -15.15
N VAL A 42 2.46 1.99 -15.24
CA VAL A 42 3.31 2.56 -14.18
C VAL A 42 2.48 2.87 -12.93
N ILE A 43 1.25 3.38 -13.07
CA ILE A 43 0.34 3.59 -11.94
C ILE A 43 0.02 2.24 -11.27
N GLN A 44 -0.32 1.24 -12.09
CA GLN A 44 -0.56 -0.14 -11.65
C GLN A 44 0.67 -0.75 -10.94
N MET A 45 1.88 -0.53 -11.46
CA MET A 45 3.11 -1.03 -10.84
C MET A 45 3.39 -0.36 -9.48
N ASN A 46 3.08 0.94 -9.33
CA ASN A 46 3.26 1.64 -8.05
C ASN A 46 2.28 1.14 -6.99
N MET A 47 1.02 0.82 -7.33
CA MET A 47 0.10 0.21 -6.36
C MET A 47 0.54 -1.19 -5.95
N GLU A 48 1.03 -2.00 -6.90
CA GLU A 48 1.53 -3.35 -6.63
C GLU A 48 2.74 -3.31 -5.69
N ILE A 49 3.66 -2.36 -5.89
CA ILE A 49 4.80 -2.14 -5.00
C ILE A 49 4.34 -1.71 -3.60
N ALA A 50 3.35 -0.82 -3.50
CA ALA A 50 2.80 -0.37 -2.21
C ALA A 50 2.14 -1.52 -1.43
N ILE A 51 1.33 -2.36 -2.11
CA ILE A 51 0.72 -3.56 -1.53
C ILE A 51 1.80 -4.56 -1.09
N LEU A 52 2.80 -4.81 -1.94
CA LEU A 52 3.91 -5.71 -1.63
C LEU A 52 4.65 -5.26 -0.37
N ALA A 53 5.00 -3.97 -0.28
CA ALA A 53 5.64 -3.40 0.90
C ALA A 53 4.76 -3.55 2.15
N GLY A 54 3.46 -3.28 2.05
CA GLY A 54 2.51 -3.44 3.16
C GLY A 54 2.42 -4.88 3.66
N HIS A 55 2.35 -5.87 2.76
CA HIS A 55 2.33 -7.29 3.16
C HIS A 55 3.66 -7.78 3.71
N LEU A 56 4.79 -7.27 3.21
CA LEU A 56 6.10 -7.57 3.81
C LEU A 56 6.14 -7.08 5.25
N VAL A 57 5.73 -5.82 5.50
CA VAL A 57 5.64 -5.24 6.85
C VAL A 57 4.71 -6.06 7.76
N LEU A 58 3.59 -6.58 7.24
CA LEU A 58 2.68 -7.46 7.99
C LEU A 58 3.30 -8.81 8.38
N ILE A 59 4.13 -9.39 7.50
CA ILE A 59 4.76 -10.69 7.76
C ILE A 59 5.86 -10.60 8.79
N PHE A 60 6.62 -9.49 8.83
CA PHE A 60 7.66 -9.24 9.82
C PHE A 60 7.05 -8.80 11.15
N PRO A 61 6.83 -9.70 12.13
CA PRO A 61 6.24 -9.32 13.40
C PRO A 61 7.35 -8.75 14.28
N SER A 62 7.20 -7.52 14.77
CA SER A 62 8.01 -7.09 15.91
C SER A 62 7.63 -7.94 17.12
N THR A 63 8.62 -8.56 17.77
CA THR A 63 8.45 -9.28 19.03
C THR A 63 7.83 -8.33 20.06
N PRO A 64 6.67 -8.68 20.66
CA PRO A 64 6.06 -7.85 21.70
C PRO A 64 7.04 -7.69 22.86
N GLY A 65 7.51 -6.46 23.10
CA GLY A 65 8.39 -6.13 24.22
C GLY A 65 9.85 -5.82 23.87
N GLU A 66 10.28 -5.99 22.61
CA GLU A 66 11.68 -5.74 22.26
C GLU A 66 11.96 -4.26 21.96
N ASN A 67 11.03 -3.53 21.34
CA ASN A 67 11.16 -2.10 21.02
C ASN A 67 9.79 -1.42 20.77
N GLU A 68 9.29 -0.61 21.71
CA GLU A 68 8.03 0.16 21.56
C GLU A 68 8.07 1.05 20.31
N ILE A 69 9.21 1.70 20.06
CA ILE A 69 9.45 2.54 18.89
C ILE A 69 9.31 1.73 17.59
N GLY A 70 9.76 0.48 17.56
CA GLY A 70 9.66 -0.39 16.40
C GLY A 70 8.21 -0.68 16.02
N CYS A 71 7.35 -0.96 17.01
CA CYS A 71 5.93 -1.18 16.79
C CYS A 71 5.23 0.07 16.23
N LYS A 72 5.60 1.27 16.73
CA LYS A 72 5.09 2.54 16.20
C LYS A 72 5.48 2.75 14.73
N ILE A 73 6.75 2.52 14.40
CA ILE A 73 7.25 2.63 13.02
C ILE A 73 6.50 1.68 12.09
N VAL A 74 6.31 0.41 12.50
CA VAL A 74 5.57 -0.58 11.72
C VAL A 74 4.13 -0.13 11.47
N SER A 75 3.45 0.39 12.49
CA SER A 75 2.07 0.91 12.37
C SER A 75 1.99 2.10 11.41
N ILE A 76 2.91 3.06 11.51
CA ILE A 76 2.98 4.23 10.62
C ILE A 76 3.27 3.78 9.18
N ALA A 77 4.24 2.90 8.99
CA ALA A 77 4.61 2.37 7.68
C ALA A 77 3.43 1.65 7.03
N LEU A 78 2.71 0.82 7.79
CA LEU A 78 1.54 0.10 7.32
C LEU A 78 0.43 1.06 6.89
N HIS A 79 0.13 2.10 7.69
CA HIS A 79 -0.84 3.12 7.32
C HIS A 79 -0.43 3.79 6.01
N LEU A 80 0.84 4.21 5.88
CA LEU A 80 1.34 4.85 4.67
C LEU A 80 1.22 3.97 3.42
N PHE A 81 1.62 2.70 3.50
CA PHE A 81 1.59 1.81 2.34
C PHE A 81 0.16 1.49 1.89
N PHE A 82 -0.76 1.22 2.82
CA PHE A 82 -2.16 0.98 2.47
C PHE A 82 -2.84 2.23 1.92
N LEU A 83 -2.52 3.41 2.46
CA LEU A 83 -3.07 4.65 1.94
C LEU A 83 -2.51 4.98 0.55
N ALA A 84 -1.21 4.77 0.32
CA ALA A 84 -0.61 4.91 -1.00
C ALA A 84 -1.27 3.96 -2.00
N CYS A 85 -1.49 2.70 -1.64
CA CYS A 85 -2.24 1.75 -2.45
C CYS A 85 -3.63 2.28 -2.82
N PHE A 86 -4.39 2.78 -1.85
CA PHE A 86 -5.72 3.32 -2.08
C PHE A 86 -5.71 4.51 -3.04
N MET A 87 -4.75 5.42 -2.86
CA MET A 87 -4.59 6.58 -3.75
C MET A 87 -4.23 6.16 -5.18
N PHE A 88 -3.33 5.19 -5.37
CA PHE A 88 -2.99 4.69 -6.71
C PHE A 88 -4.12 3.90 -7.36
N MET A 89 -4.89 3.13 -6.59
CA MET A 89 -6.09 2.45 -7.09
C MET A 89 -7.17 3.44 -7.54
N MET A 90 -7.35 4.54 -6.80
CA MET A 90 -8.25 5.63 -7.21
C MET A 90 -7.77 6.30 -8.50
N LEU A 91 -6.46 6.57 -8.63
CA LEU A 91 -5.88 7.16 -9.85
C LEU A 91 -6.03 6.24 -11.06
N GLU A 92 -5.83 4.93 -10.89
CA GLU A 92 -6.05 3.94 -11.94
C GLU A 92 -7.52 3.92 -12.38
N ALA A 93 -8.46 3.94 -11.42
CA ALA A 93 -9.89 3.99 -11.70
C ALA A 93 -10.29 5.28 -12.45
N VAL A 94 -9.75 6.44 -12.04
CA VAL A 94 -9.98 7.73 -12.72
C VAL A 94 -9.38 7.71 -14.13
N HIS A 95 -8.20 7.13 -14.30
CA HIS A 95 -7.56 6.98 -15.59
C HIS A 95 -8.42 6.12 -16.54
N MET A 96 -8.86 4.94 -16.09
CA MET A 96 -9.77 4.07 -16.86
C MET A 96 -11.09 4.77 -17.17
N TYR A 97 -11.67 5.46 -16.19
CA TYR A 97 -12.92 6.21 -16.37
C TYR A 97 -12.77 7.30 -17.44
N THR A 98 -11.67 8.03 -17.43
CA THR A 98 -11.40 9.10 -18.40
C THR A 98 -11.25 8.54 -19.82
N LEU A 99 -10.55 7.42 -19.98
CA LEU A 99 -10.40 6.75 -21.28
C LEU A 99 -11.76 6.33 -21.86
N VAL A 100 -12.69 5.86 -21.03
CA VAL A 100 -14.03 5.42 -21.45
C VAL A 100 -14.97 6.60 -21.70
N ALA A 101 -15.02 7.58 -20.79
CA ALA A 101 -16.04 8.63 -20.78
C ALA A 101 -15.70 9.82 -21.70
N TYR A 102 -14.42 10.16 -21.85
CA TYR A 102 -14.01 11.44 -22.48
C TYR A 102 -13.30 11.27 -23.83
N VAL A 103 -13.15 10.05 -24.37
CA VAL A 103 -12.40 9.76 -25.62
C VAL A 103 -11.08 10.56 -25.68
N VAL A 104 -10.40 10.68 -24.54
CA VAL A 104 -9.14 11.43 -24.44
C VAL A 104 -8.05 10.62 -25.13
N LYS A 105 -7.08 11.31 -25.75
CA LYS A 105 -5.88 10.68 -26.31
C LYS A 105 -5.22 9.75 -25.29
N LYS A 106 -4.47 8.78 -25.81
CA LYS A 106 -3.81 7.64 -25.12
C LYS A 106 -3.01 7.97 -23.84
N ASP A 107 -2.80 9.25 -23.53
CA ASP A 107 -2.03 9.73 -22.38
C ASP A 107 -2.88 10.10 -21.14
N GLY A 108 -4.22 10.02 -21.21
CA GLY A 108 -5.12 10.27 -20.06
C GLY A 108 -5.31 11.74 -19.68
N LEU A 109 -5.89 12.01 -18.49
CA LEU A 109 -6.21 13.38 -18.01
C LEU A 109 -4.99 14.16 -17.49
N PHE A 110 -4.00 13.47 -16.92
CA PHE A 110 -2.87 14.07 -16.22
C PHE A 110 -1.54 13.45 -16.66
N ASP A 111 -0.49 14.26 -16.73
CA ASP A 111 0.88 13.81 -17.02
C ASP A 111 1.39 12.81 -15.97
N ARG A 112 2.27 11.89 -16.38
CA ARG A 112 2.82 10.78 -15.57
C ARG A 112 3.38 11.25 -14.23
N LYS A 113 4.05 12.42 -14.22
CA LYS A 113 4.64 13.00 -13.00
C LYS A 113 3.57 13.50 -12.02
N VAL A 114 2.47 14.04 -12.54
CA VAL A 114 1.38 14.60 -11.73
C VAL A 114 0.62 13.48 -11.03
N ASN A 115 0.26 12.41 -11.73
CA ASN A 115 -0.39 11.24 -11.11
C ASN A 115 0.49 10.62 -10.01
N LEU A 116 1.80 10.49 -10.27
CA LEU A 116 2.72 9.95 -9.28
C LEU A 116 2.86 10.87 -8.04
N ALA A 117 2.93 12.19 -8.27
CA ALA A 117 3.00 13.17 -7.20
C ALA A 117 1.71 13.22 -6.37
N ILE A 118 0.53 13.06 -6.98
CA ILE A 118 -0.74 13.02 -6.26
C ILE A 118 -0.82 11.76 -5.39
N GLY A 119 -0.49 10.59 -5.96
CA GLY A 119 -0.59 9.32 -5.23
C GLY A 119 0.27 9.29 -3.96
N TRP A 120 1.58 9.56 -4.11
CA TRP A 120 2.50 9.59 -2.97
C TRP A 120 2.31 10.83 -2.08
N GLY A 121 2.08 12.00 -2.69
CA GLY A 121 1.97 13.26 -1.96
C GLY A 121 0.76 13.30 -1.03
N VAL A 122 -0.40 12.84 -1.50
CA VAL A 122 -1.61 12.78 -0.66
C VAL A 122 -1.45 11.74 0.45
N ALA A 123 -0.87 10.58 0.16
CA ALA A 123 -0.62 9.56 1.17
C ALA A 123 0.33 10.06 2.27
N VAL A 124 1.44 10.71 1.90
CA VAL A 124 2.39 11.30 2.86
C VAL A 124 1.76 12.44 3.65
N PHE A 125 0.97 13.30 3.02
CA PHE A 125 0.30 14.40 3.68
C PHE A 125 -0.66 13.92 4.76
N ILE A 126 -1.54 12.96 4.43
CA ILE A 126 -2.51 12.40 5.39
C ILE A 126 -1.78 11.74 6.56
N VAL A 127 -0.77 10.91 6.30
CA VAL A 127 0.01 10.27 7.37
C VAL A 127 0.74 11.30 8.22
N GLY A 128 1.35 12.33 7.62
CA GLY A 128 2.02 13.40 8.34
C GLY A 128 1.08 14.15 9.28
N VAL A 129 -0.15 14.42 8.83
CA VAL A 129 -1.21 15.03 9.65
C VAL A 129 -1.63 14.09 10.79
N SER A 130 -1.90 12.81 10.52
CA SER A 130 -2.29 11.84 11.54
C SER A 130 -1.21 11.67 12.63
N VAL A 131 0.04 11.59 12.20
CA VAL A 131 1.21 11.45 13.06
C VAL A 131 1.45 12.74 13.88
N GLY A 132 1.23 13.91 13.28
CA GLY A 132 1.34 15.20 13.94
C GLY A 132 0.28 15.44 15.02
N PHE A 133 -0.95 14.94 14.82
CA PHE A 133 -2.02 15.07 15.82
C PHE A 133 -1.99 13.98 16.90
N GLU A 134 -1.60 12.75 16.57
CA GLU A 134 -1.74 11.59 17.47
C GLU A 134 -0.45 10.77 17.67
N TRP A 135 0.71 11.41 17.77
CA TRP A 135 1.99 10.74 18.04
C TRP A 135 1.95 9.83 19.28
N ALA A 136 1.19 10.24 20.31
CA ALA A 136 1.06 9.49 21.57
C ALA A 136 0.24 8.20 21.44
N HIS A 137 -0.73 8.12 20.51
CA HIS A 137 -1.63 6.98 20.37
C HIS A 137 -1.17 5.95 19.33
N TYR A 138 -0.23 6.30 18.44
CA TYR A 138 0.43 5.31 17.61
C TYR A 138 1.20 4.32 18.50
N GLY A 139 0.76 3.05 18.54
CA GLY A 139 1.39 1.95 19.26
C GLY A 139 1.29 1.96 20.80
N ALA A 140 0.47 2.83 21.40
CA ALA A 140 0.26 2.81 22.84
C ALA A 140 -0.67 1.65 23.25
N ALA A 141 -0.27 0.90 24.29
CA ALA A 141 -1.15 -0.02 24.98
C ALA A 141 -2.32 0.78 25.56
N TYR A 142 -3.55 0.45 25.14
CA TYR A 142 -4.77 0.87 25.81
C TYR A 142 -4.65 0.49 27.30
N GLN A 143 -4.70 1.49 28.19
CA GLN A 143 -4.84 1.24 29.63
C GLN A 143 -6.25 0.75 29.95
#